data_AF-A0A6B3CRY0-F1
#
_entry.id   AF-A0A6B3CRY0-F1
#
_cell.length_a   1.000
_cell.length_b   1.000
_cell.length_c   1.000
_cell.angle_alpha   90.00
_cell.angle_beta   90.00
_cell.angle_gamma   90.00
#
_symmetry.space_group_name_H-M   'P 1'
#
loop_
_entity.id
_entity.type
_entity.pdbx_description
1 polymer ?
#
loop_
_entity_poly.entity_id
_entity_poly.type
_entity_poly.pdbx_seq_one_letter_code
_entity_poly.pdbx_strand_id
1 'polypeptide(L)'
;NAGARALASSKSNIIALMIPLRTDMYVPVMMEIAIAVAAGARTHGYDILLLTGEEGPDAVRRVTGSGLADAMILMDVELDDERLPLLRGTDQPSVLIGLPADTEGLTCVDLDFRATGAL
;
A
#
# COMPACT_ATOMS: atom_id res chain seq x y z
N ASN A 1 -0.33 -28.04 -17.71
CA ASN A 1 -1.23 -26.91 -17.43
C ASN A 1 -0.57 -25.58 -17.77
N ALA A 2 -0.59 -25.19 -19.05
CA ALA A 2 0.01 -23.94 -19.54
C ALA A 2 -1.04 -22.83 -19.82
N GLY A 3 -2.30 -23.21 -20.06
CA GLY A 3 -3.40 -22.26 -20.32
C GLY A 3 -3.90 -21.50 -19.08
N ALA A 4 -3.74 -22.05 -17.87
CA ALA A 4 -4.15 -21.38 -16.63
C ALA A 4 -3.17 -20.28 -16.17
N ARG A 5 -1.92 -20.30 -16.66
CA ARG A 5 -0.84 -19.38 -16.24
C ARG A 5 -0.75 -18.12 -17.13
N ALA A 6 -1.28 -18.19 -18.35
CA ALA A 6 -1.42 -17.04 -19.25
C ALA A 6 -2.70 -16.23 -19.00
N LEU A 7 -3.64 -16.77 -18.21
CA LEU A 7 -4.89 -16.13 -17.80
C LEU A 7 -4.82 -15.52 -16.38
N ALA A 8 -3.72 -15.75 -15.66
CA ALA A 8 -3.44 -15.12 -14.37
C ALA A 8 -2.87 -13.70 -14.59
N SER A 9 -3.77 -12.78 -14.95
CA SER A 9 -3.59 -11.33 -15.06
C SER A 9 -2.56 -10.84 -16.09
N SER A 10 -3.05 -10.23 -17.17
CA SER A 10 -2.27 -9.19 -17.85
C SER A 10 -1.89 -8.13 -16.81
N LYS A 11 -0.59 -7.82 -16.66
CA LYS A 11 -0.14 -6.73 -15.76
C LYS A 11 -1.07 -5.52 -15.87
N SER A 12 -1.66 -5.11 -14.76
CA SER A 12 -2.55 -3.95 -14.76
C SER A 12 -1.77 -2.65 -14.92
N ASN A 13 -0.45 -2.67 -14.62
CA ASN A 13 0.40 -1.50 -14.47
C ASN A 13 -0.19 -0.50 -13.46
N ILE A 14 -0.90 -1.01 -12.45
CA ILE A 14 -1.50 -0.23 -11.38
C ILE A 14 -0.85 -0.60 -10.05
N ILE A 15 -0.51 0.40 -9.24
CA ILE A 15 -0.16 0.23 -7.83
C ILE A 15 -1.31 0.80 -7.00
N ALA A 16 -1.87 -0.03 -6.12
CA ALA A 16 -2.86 0.43 -5.15
C ALA A 16 -2.15 1.19 -4.02
N LEU A 17 -2.63 2.38 -3.67
CA LEU A 17 -2.12 3.18 -2.55
C LEU A 17 -3.28 3.44 -1.58
N MET A 18 -3.22 2.84 -0.40
CA MET A 18 -4.18 3.10 0.67
C MET A 18 -3.66 4.21 1.57
N ILE A 19 -4.38 5.34 1.58
CA ILE A 19 -4.04 6.50 2.39
C ILE A 19 -5.02 6.68 3.56
N PRO A 20 -4.54 7.06 4.76
CA PRO A 20 -5.42 7.33 5.89
C PRO A 20 -6.02 8.75 5.75
N LEU A 21 -7.26 8.85 5.28
CA LEU A 21 -7.99 10.13 5.21
C LEU A 21 -8.87 10.33 6.45
N ARG A 22 -8.25 10.38 7.64
CA ARG A 22 -8.97 10.64 8.89
C ARG A 22 -8.52 11.95 9.56
N THR A 23 -9.41 12.53 10.36
CA THR A 23 -9.31 13.92 10.86
C THR A 23 -8.29 14.12 11.97
N ASP A 24 -7.86 13.04 12.62
CA ASP A 24 -6.79 12.99 13.62
C ASP A 24 -5.39 12.93 13.00
N MET A 25 -5.27 12.86 11.67
CA MET A 25 -4.00 12.88 10.96
C MET A 25 -3.74 14.19 10.23
N TYR A 26 -2.45 14.56 10.14
CA TYR A 26 -2.04 15.72 9.36
C TYR A 26 -2.04 15.40 7.86
N VAL A 27 -3.20 15.57 7.24
CA VAL A 27 -3.47 15.30 5.81
C VAL A 27 -2.40 15.84 4.85
N PRO A 28 -1.82 17.04 5.01
CA PRO A 28 -0.79 17.54 4.09
C PRO A 28 0.42 16.60 3.95
N VAL A 29 0.89 16.00 5.04
CA VAL A 29 2.01 15.04 5.00
C VAL A 29 1.61 13.77 4.25
N MET A 30 0.39 13.28 4.48
CA MET A 30 -0.12 12.10 3.78
C MET A 30 -0.21 12.34 2.26
N MET A 31 -0.65 13.53 1.86
CA MET A 31 -0.72 13.92 0.46
C MET A 31 0.67 14.12 -0.16
N GLU A 32 1.65 14.63 0.58
CA GLU A 32 3.04 14.74 0.09
C GLU A 32 3.64 13.36 -0.22
N ILE A 33 3.43 12.39 0.67
CA ILE A 33 3.82 10.99 0.45
C ILE A 33 3.09 10.43 -0.77
N ALA A 34 1.77 10.64 -0.88
CA ALA A 34 0.99 10.16 -2.02
C ALA A 34 1.48 10.75 -3.35
N ILE A 35 1.84 12.03 -3.38
CA ILE A 35 2.43 12.70 -4.55
C ILE A 35 3.79 12.10 -4.88
N ALA A 36 4.66 11.88 -3.89
CA ALA A 36 5.97 11.29 -4.09
C ALA A 36 5.87 9.86 -4.65
N VAL A 37 4.96 9.05 -4.11
CA VAL A 37 4.64 7.71 -4.61
C VAL A 37 4.14 7.77 -6.05
N ALA A 38 3.18 8.64 -6.36
CA ALA A 38 2.64 8.80 -7.70
C ALA A 38 3.71 9.26 -8.71
N ALA A 39 4.57 10.21 -8.32
CA ALA A 39 5.68 10.67 -9.15
C ALA A 39 6.68 9.53 -9.43
N GLY A 40 7.03 8.74 -8.42
CA GLY A 40 7.92 7.58 -8.55
C GLY A 40 7.31 6.44 -9.37
N ALA A 41 6.03 6.13 -9.17
CA ALA A 41 5.32 5.12 -9.95
C ALA A 41 5.29 5.49 -11.45
N ARG A 42 5.04 6.78 -11.74
CA ARG A 42 5.01 7.29 -13.11
C ARG A 42 6.35 7.14 -13.85
N THR A 43 7.50 7.27 -13.17
CA THR A 43 8.81 7.05 -13.82
C THR A 43 9.04 5.59 -14.21
N HIS A 44 8.24 4.67 -13.64
CA HIS A 44 8.27 3.24 -13.91
C HIS A 44 7.08 2.76 -14.77
N GLY A 45 6.24 3.67 -15.26
CA GLY A 45 5.10 3.35 -16.11
C GLY A 45 3.90 2.75 -15.37
N TYR A 46 3.79 2.98 -14.06
CA TYR A 46 2.63 2.56 -13.26
C TYR A 46 1.68 3.74 -12.99
N ASP A 47 0.38 3.45 -13.03
CA ASP A 47 -0.68 4.32 -12.52
C ASP A 47 -0.97 4.02 -11.05
N ILE A 48 -1.56 4.99 -10.33
CA ILE A 48 -1.96 4.83 -8.94
C ILE A 48 -3.48 4.67 -8.82
N LEU A 49 -3.91 3.60 -8.15
CA LEU A 49 -5.27 3.44 -7.64
C LEU A 49 -5.29 3.87 -6.18
N LEU A 50 -5.89 5.03 -5.89
CA LEU A 50 -5.99 5.55 -4.54
C LEU A 50 -7.19 4.91 -3.81
N LEU A 51 -6.95 4.42 -2.60
CA LEU A 51 -7.93 3.81 -1.70
C LEU A 51 -7.91 4.55 -0.38
N THR A 52 -9.06 4.65 0.28
CA THR A 52 -9.12 5.30 1.60
C THR A 52 -8.99 4.25 2.70
N GLY A 53 -8.30 4.62 3.79
CA GLY A 53 -8.13 3.76 4.95
C GLY A 53 -9.45 3.33 5.61
N GLU A 54 -10.52 4.11 5.44
CA GLU A 54 -11.87 3.79 5.92
C GLU A 54 -12.44 2.50 5.28
N GLU A 55 -12.03 2.15 4.06
CA GLU A 55 -12.42 0.88 3.43
C GLU A 55 -11.73 -0.33 4.08
N GLY A 56 -10.62 -0.09 4.80
CA GLY A 56 -9.96 -1.07 5.66
C GLY A 56 -9.63 -2.41 4.99
N PRO A 57 -9.80 -3.53 5.72
CA PRO A 57 -9.50 -4.88 5.21
C PRO A 57 -10.30 -5.29 3.96
N ASP A 58 -11.48 -4.71 3.73
CA ASP A 58 -12.31 -5.03 2.56
C ASP A 58 -11.71 -4.51 1.26
N ALA A 59 -11.14 -3.31 1.26
CA ALA A 59 -10.39 -2.79 0.11
C ALA A 59 -9.15 -3.66 -0.18
N VAL A 60 -8.44 -4.13 0.85
CA VAL A 60 -7.29 -5.03 0.68
C VAL A 60 -7.73 -6.32 -0.01
N ARG A 61 -8.78 -7.00 0.51
CA ARG A 61 -9.35 -8.22 -0.11
C ARG A 61 -9.78 -7.98 -1.56
N ARG A 62 -10.40 -6.83 -1.82
CA ARG A 62 -10.83 -6.46 -3.16
C ARG A 62 -9.64 -6.34 -4.11
N VAL A 63 -8.58 -5.64 -3.72
CA VAL A 63 -7.38 -5.49 -4.57
C VAL A 63 -6.70 -6.85 -4.80
N THR A 64 -6.43 -7.59 -3.72
CA THR A 64 -5.68 -8.85 -3.79
C THR A 64 -6.44 -9.98 -4.47
N GLY A 65 -7.77 -9.98 -4.36
CA GLY A 65 -8.63 -11.01 -4.96
C GLY A 65 -9.04 -10.77 -6.42
N SER A 66 -8.89 -9.54 -6.94
CA SER A 66 -9.42 -9.16 -8.26
C SER A 66 -8.37 -8.90 -9.34
N GLY A 67 -7.08 -8.80 -8.96
CA GLY A 67 -6.01 -8.40 -9.88
C GLY A 67 -6.12 -6.95 -10.35
N LEU A 68 -6.85 -6.09 -9.61
CA LEU A 68 -6.99 -4.66 -9.92
C LEU A 68 -5.65 -3.91 -9.91
N ALA A 69 -4.70 -4.34 -9.08
CA ALA A 69 -3.37 -3.75 -8.96
C ALA A 69 -2.31 -4.86 -8.94
N ASP A 70 -1.15 -4.56 -9.50
CA ASP A 70 0.01 -5.46 -9.51
C ASP A 70 0.75 -5.44 -8.16
N ALA A 71 0.59 -4.38 -7.37
CA ALA A 71 1.19 -4.21 -6.05
C ALA A 71 0.34 -3.29 -5.15
N MET A 72 0.61 -3.30 -3.85
CA MET A 72 -0.07 -2.44 -2.87
C MET A 72 0.91 -1.69 -1.95
N ILE A 73 0.62 -0.42 -1.68
CA ILE A 73 1.27 0.38 -0.66
C ILE A 73 0.23 0.71 0.41
N LEU A 74 0.51 0.34 1.66
CA LEU A 74 -0.31 0.71 2.82
C LEU A 74 0.36 1.82 3.61
N MET A 75 -0.35 2.91 3.85
CA MET A 75 0.10 3.96 4.76
C MET A 75 -0.54 3.82 6.13
N ASP A 76 0.19 4.36 7.12
CA ASP A 76 -0.22 4.46 8.51
C ASP A 76 -0.58 3.09 9.07
N VAL A 77 0.43 2.23 9.08
CA VAL A 77 0.32 0.89 9.64
C VAL A 77 0.39 0.97 11.15
N GLU A 78 -0.64 0.46 11.80
CA GLU A 78 -0.71 0.34 13.26
C GLU A 78 0.05 -0.89 13.75
N LEU A 79 0.33 -0.96 15.06
CA LEU A 79 1.03 -2.11 15.65
C LEU A 79 0.26 -3.42 15.41
N ASP A 80 -1.06 -3.38 15.63
CA ASP A 80 -2.00 -4.49 15.46
C ASP A 80 -2.97 -4.19 14.31
N ASP A 81 -2.46 -4.18 13.10
CA ASP A 81 -3.20 -3.76 11.91
C ASP A 81 -3.89 -4.94 11.21
N GLU A 82 -5.23 -4.90 11.17
CA GLU A 82 -6.09 -5.94 10.58
C GLU A 82 -5.89 -6.14 9.07
N ARG A 83 -5.22 -5.21 8.39
CA ARG A 83 -4.91 -5.30 6.96
C ARG A 83 -3.75 -6.27 6.69
N LEU A 84 -2.84 -6.48 7.64
CA LEU A 84 -1.60 -7.23 7.43
C LEU A 84 -1.78 -8.73 7.26
N PRO A 85 -2.66 -9.43 8.01
CA PRO A 85 -2.92 -10.85 7.78
C PRO A 85 -3.36 -11.14 6.33
N LEU A 86 -4.06 -10.20 5.69
CA LEU A 86 -4.50 -10.34 4.31
C LEU A 86 -3.35 -10.23 3.31
N LEU A 87 -2.39 -9.34 3.57
CA LEU A 87 -1.20 -9.22 2.73
C LEU A 87 -0.29 -10.45 2.86
N ARG A 88 -0.09 -10.94 4.09
CA ARG A 88 0.71 -12.15 4.36
C ARG A 88 0.12 -13.40 3.71
N GLY A 89 -1.20 -13.45 3.54
CA GLY A 89 -1.91 -14.56 2.89
C GLY A 89 -1.84 -14.56 1.35
N THR A 90 -1.13 -13.61 0.74
CA THR A 90 -1.09 -13.42 -0.72
C THR A 90 0.34 -13.28 -1.21
N ASP A 91 0.59 -13.70 -2.46
CA ASP A 91 1.87 -13.45 -3.14
C ASP A 91 1.95 -12.02 -3.73
N GLN A 92 1.00 -11.14 -3.41
CA GLN A 92 0.96 -9.80 -3.97
C GLN A 92 2.07 -8.93 -3.36
N PRO A 93 2.95 -8.32 -4.18
CA PRO A 93 3.95 -7.40 -3.69
C PRO A 93 3.32 -6.26 -2.89
N SER A 94 3.83 -6.03 -1.68
CA SER A 94 3.34 -4.97 -0.81
C SER A 94 4.45 -4.24 -0.06
N VAL A 95 4.25 -2.93 0.15
CA VAL A 95 5.11 -2.06 0.95
C VAL A 95 4.26 -1.34 2.00
N LEU A 96 4.77 -1.25 3.21
CA LEU A 96 4.15 -0.56 4.33
C LEU A 96 4.90 0.74 4.58
N ILE A 97 4.15 1.82 4.79
CA ILE A 97 4.65 3.11 5.28
C ILE A 97 4.16 3.24 6.72
N GLY A 98 5.08 3.01 7.65
CA GLY A 98 4.84 2.74 9.07
C GLY A 98 5.45 1.40 9.50
N LEU A 99 5.48 1.15 10.81
CA LEU A 99 6.09 -0.04 11.41
C LEU A 99 5.07 -0.83 12.24
N PRO A 100 4.65 -2.02 11.80
CA PRO A 100 3.85 -2.91 12.64
C PRO A 100 4.68 -3.55 13.75
N ALA A 101 4.00 -4.17 14.72
CA ALA A 101 4.67 -4.93 15.78
C ALA A 101 5.48 -6.13 15.25
N ASP A 102 5.03 -6.70 14.13
CA ASP A 102 5.63 -7.84 13.46
C ASP A 102 5.85 -7.52 11.97
N THR A 103 7.12 -7.44 11.58
CA THR A 103 7.55 -7.10 10.21
C THR A 103 7.85 -8.33 9.37
N GLU A 104 7.65 -9.55 9.88
CA GLU A 104 7.98 -10.78 9.17
C GLU A 104 7.24 -10.87 7.82
N GLY A 105 8.00 -11.06 6.74
CA GLY A 105 7.48 -11.17 5.38
C GLY A 105 6.99 -9.85 4.76
N LEU A 106 7.21 -8.70 5.40
CA LEU A 106 6.68 -7.40 4.97
C LEU A 106 7.83 -6.43 4.66
N THR A 107 7.70 -5.67 3.56
CA THR A 107 8.63 -4.56 3.28
C THR A 107 8.11 -3.31 3.96
N CYS A 108 8.84 -2.81 4.97
CA CYS A 108 8.42 -1.64 5.75
C CYS A 108 9.36 -0.46 5.51
N VAL A 109 8.79 0.73 5.37
CA VAL A 109 9.46 2.02 5.30
C VAL A 109 8.89 2.87 6.43
N ASP A 110 9.75 3.43 7.26
CA ASP A 110 9.32 4.41 8.26
C ASP A 110 9.77 5.81 7.85
N LEU A 111 8.95 6.80 8.16
CA LEU A 111 9.37 8.19 8.10
C LEU A 111 10.02 8.47 9.45
N ASP A 112 11.32 8.78 9.45
CA ASP A 112 12.00 9.14 10.68
C ASP A 112 11.47 10.50 11.19
N PHE A 113 10.36 10.45 11.93
CA PHE A 113 9.76 11.62 12.59
C PHE A 113 10.72 12.27 13.60
N ARG A 114 11.86 11.63 13.95
CA ARG A 114 12.87 12.26 14.81
C ARG A 114 13.69 13.35 14.12
N ALA A 115 13.66 13.44 12.78
CA ALA A 115 14.37 14.50 12.07
C ALA A 115 13.62 15.85 12.01
N THR A 116 12.34 15.90 12.40
CA THR A 116 11.47 17.09 12.13
C THR A 116 11.05 17.87 13.38
N GLY A 117 11.63 17.57 14.55
CA GLY A 117 11.40 18.33 15.80
C GLY A 117 12.50 19.32 16.18
N ALA A 118 13.49 19.54 15.32
CA ALA A 118 14.70 20.32 15.63
C ALA A 118 14.86 21.62 14.83
N LEU A 119 13.75 22.26 14.43
CA LEU A 119 13.76 23.61 13.86
C LEU A 119 12.78 24.52 14.61
#